data_AF-A0A0R3CWV9-F1
#
_entry.id   AF-A0A0R3CWV9-F1
#
_cell.length_a   1.000
_cell.length_b   1.000
_cell.length_c   1.000
_cell.angle_alpha   90.00
_cell.angle_beta   90.00
_cell.angle_gamma   90.00
#
_symmetry.space_group_name_H-M   'P 1'
#
loop_
_entity.id
_entity.type
_entity.pdbx_description
1 polymer ?
#
loop_
_entity_poly.entity_id
_entity_poly.type
_entity_poly.pdbx_seq_one_letter_code
_entity_poly.pdbx_strand_id
1 'polypeptide(L)'
;MSKITPEHLARQAVVYIRQSTADQVINNRESQRRQYGLADRARQLGWSEVVVIDDDLGRSGGGTARPGFEKLLAAICEGRVGAVVSIEASRLAR
;
A
#
# COMPACT_ATOMS: atom_id res chain seq x y z
N MET A 1 3.83 -16.74 -19.47
CA MET A 1 3.61 -15.27 -19.47
C MET A 1 3.81 -14.76 -18.04
N SER A 2 4.58 -13.69 -17.87
CA SER A 2 4.69 -13.01 -16.56
C SER A 2 3.36 -12.34 -16.22
N LYS A 3 2.92 -12.42 -14.97
CA LYS A 3 1.73 -11.69 -14.48
C LYS A 3 1.95 -10.17 -14.43
N ILE A 4 3.21 -9.74 -14.42
CA ILE A 4 3.63 -8.34 -14.44
C ILE A 4 4.09 -8.03 -15.86
N THR A 5 3.44 -7.07 -16.50
CA THR A 5 3.69 -6.66 -17.89
C THR A 5 4.41 -5.31 -17.92
N PRO A 6 5.02 -4.92 -19.05
CA PRO A 6 5.63 -3.60 -19.20
C PRO A 6 4.66 -2.45 -18.94
N GLU A 7 3.38 -2.60 -19.28
CA GLU A 7 2.34 -1.60 -19.02
C GLU A 7 2.09 -1.40 -17.52
N HIS A 8 2.25 -2.45 -16.70
CA HIS A 8 2.21 -2.33 -15.24
C HIS A 8 3.45 -1.60 -14.70
N LEU A 9 4.64 -1.87 -15.27
CA LEU A 9 5.90 -1.27 -14.83
C LEU A 9 6.09 0.18 -15.29
N ALA A 10 5.40 0.60 -16.34
CA ALA A 10 5.38 1.99 -16.81
C ALA A 10 4.63 2.95 -15.86
N ARG A 11 3.94 2.41 -14.86
CA ARG A 11 3.16 3.14 -13.85
C ARG A 11 3.77 2.91 -12.47
N GLN A 12 3.40 3.73 -11.49
CA GLN A 12 3.92 3.58 -10.13
C GLN A 12 3.32 2.34 -9.43
N ALA A 13 4.11 1.68 -8.58
CA ALA A 13 3.57 0.78 -7.57
C ALA A 13 3.23 1.57 -6.30
N VAL A 14 2.10 1.27 -5.68
CA VAL A 14 1.70 1.87 -4.41
C VAL A 14 1.70 0.81 -3.32
N VAL A 15 2.48 1.04 -2.26
CA VAL A 15 2.47 0.24 -1.04
C VAL A 15 1.50 0.91 -0.07
N TYR A 16 0.37 0.26 0.19
CA TYR A 16 -0.62 0.77 1.15
C TYR A 16 -0.44 0.12 2.51
N ILE A 17 -0.14 0.93 3.52
CA ILE A 17 0.12 0.51 4.90
C ILE A 17 -1.03 1.01 5.77
N ARG A 18 -1.56 0.12 6.61
CA ARG A 18 -2.60 0.45 7.59
C ARG A 18 -2.34 -0.29 8.88
N GLN A 19 -2.57 0.34 10.02
CA GLN A 19 -2.60 -0.31 11.34
C GLN A 19 -3.85 0.15 12.08
N SER A 20 -4.57 -0.78 12.71
CA SER A 20 -5.93 -0.52 13.19
C SER A 20 -5.99 0.34 14.45
N THR A 21 -4.94 0.36 15.27
CA THR A 21 -4.89 1.15 16.52
C THR A 21 -3.50 1.75 16.75
N ALA A 22 -3.43 2.86 17.50
CA ALA A 22 -2.15 3.47 17.89
C ALA A 22 -1.27 2.51 18.69
N ASP A 23 -1.87 1.69 19.56
CA ASP A 23 -1.16 0.63 20.30
C ASP A 23 -0.50 -0.38 19.36
N GLN A 24 -1.15 -0.74 18.25
CA GLN A 24 -0.55 -1.63 17.25
C GLN A 24 0.62 -0.97 16.53
N VAL A 25 0.56 0.34 16.28
CA VAL A 25 1.69 1.07 15.68
C VAL A 25 2.92 1.04 16.59
N ILE A 26 2.72 1.23 17.90
CA ILE A 26 3.82 1.28 18.88
C ILE A 26 4.39 -0.11 19.15
N ASN A 27 3.52 -1.12 19.32
CA ASN A 27 3.92 -2.44 19.80
C ASN A 27 4.25 -3.44 18.68
N ASN A 28 3.74 -3.26 17.45
CA ASN A 28 3.95 -4.23 16.36
C ASN A 28 5.05 -3.80 15.39
N ARG A 29 6.24 -3.48 15.91
CA ARG A 29 7.39 -3.00 15.12
C ARG A 29 7.82 -3.95 13.99
N GLU A 30 7.73 -5.26 14.21
CA GLU A 30 8.04 -6.24 13.15
C GLU A 30 6.99 -6.24 12.03
N SER A 31 5.72 -6.05 12.37
CA SER A 31 4.64 -5.91 11.39
C SER A 31 4.85 -4.65 10.55
N GLN A 32 5.25 -3.55 11.19
CA GLN A 32 5.57 -2.31 10.51
C GLN A 32 6.77 -2.48 9.58
N ARG A 33 7.87 -3.07 10.05
CA ARG A 33 9.06 -3.37 9.23
C ARG A 33 8.71 -4.20 8.00
N ARG A 34 7.90 -5.26 8.15
CA ARG A 34 7.48 -6.08 7.00
C ARG A 34 6.65 -5.30 6.00
N GLN A 35 5.77 -4.39 6.46
CA GLN A 35 4.94 -3.57 5.57
C GLN A 35 5.79 -2.60 4.76
N TYR A 36 6.73 -1.90 5.38
CA TYR A 36 7.66 -1.02 4.65
C TYR A 36 8.59 -1.82 3.71
N GLY A 37 8.98 -3.04 4.09
CA GLY A 37 9.77 -3.94 3.23
C GLY A 37 9.08 -4.33 1.93
N LEU A 38 7.76 -4.14 1.81
CA LEU A 38 7.05 -4.32 0.54
C LEU A 38 7.49 -3.31 -0.53
N ALA A 39 8.01 -2.15 -0.13
CA ALA A 39 8.55 -1.18 -1.08
C ALA A 39 9.76 -1.75 -1.82
N ASP A 40 10.67 -2.38 -1.08
CA ASP A 40 11.85 -3.02 -1.68
C ASP A 40 11.44 -4.22 -2.52
N ARG A 41 10.41 -4.97 -2.08
CA ARG A 41 9.86 -6.05 -2.89
C ARG A 41 9.29 -5.55 -4.21
N ALA A 42 8.56 -4.42 -4.21
CA ALA A 42 8.05 -3.81 -5.44
C ALA A 42 9.19 -3.40 -6.38
N ARG A 43 10.26 -2.80 -5.86
CA ARG A 43 11.47 -2.47 -6.65
C ARG A 43 12.11 -3.71 -7.27
N GLN A 44 12.27 -4.78 -6.50
CA GLN A 44 12.82 -6.05 -7.00
C GLN A 44 11.95 -6.70 -8.08
N LEU A 45 10.65 -6.40 -8.11
CA LEU A 45 9.72 -6.87 -9.14
C LEU A 45 9.75 -6.01 -10.41
N GLY A 46 10.51 -4.91 -10.43
CA GLY A 46 10.79 -4.11 -11.62
C GLY A 46 10.18 -2.70 -11.60
N TRP A 47 9.48 -2.29 -10.55
CA TRP A 47 8.95 -0.92 -10.46
C TRP A 47 10.06 0.09 -10.15
N SER A 48 10.20 1.09 -11.00
CA SER A 48 11.09 2.23 -10.81
C SER A 48 10.52 3.21 -9.78
N GLU A 49 9.21 3.46 -9.86
CA GLU A 49 8.49 4.35 -8.95
C GLU A 49 7.66 3.54 -7.94
N VAL A 50 7.99 3.71 -6.66
CA VAL A 50 7.30 3.07 -5.55
C VAL A 50 6.90 4.12 -4.52
N VAL A 51 5.58 4.27 -4.34
CA VAL A 51 4.99 5.23 -3.39
C VAL A 51 4.47 4.47 -2.18
N VAL A 52 4.83 4.90 -0.98
CA VAL A 52 4.26 4.36 0.26
C VAL A 52 3.18 5.30 0.75
N ILE A 53 2.00 4.76 1.03
CA ILE A 53 0.88 5.47 1.64
C ILE A 53 0.65 4.86 3.03
N ASP A 54 0.96 5.62 4.06
CA ASP A 54 0.83 5.24 5.48
C ASP A 54 0.00 6.24 6.29
N ASP A 55 -0.75 7.12 5.62
CA ASP A 55 -1.64 8.11 6.25
C ASP A 55 -2.72 7.50 7.17
N ASP A 56 -2.98 6.20 7.04
CA ASP A 56 -3.98 5.45 7.80
C ASP A 56 -3.37 4.59 8.94
N LEU A 57 -2.19 4.96 9.43
CA LEU A 57 -1.63 4.40 10.66
C LEU A 57 -2.47 4.79 11.88
N GLY A 58 -2.81 3.81 12.72
CA GLY A 58 -3.62 3.99 13.92
C GLY A 58 -5.11 4.19 13.65
N ARG A 59 -5.58 4.00 12.41
CA ARG A 59 -6.98 4.16 12.02
C ARG A 59 -7.65 2.82 11.79
N SER A 60 -8.80 2.62 12.43
CA SER A 60 -9.61 1.41 12.24
C SER A 60 -10.30 1.40 10.87
N GLY A 61 -10.73 0.23 10.41
CA GLY A 61 -11.41 0.07 9.12
C GLY A 61 -12.91 0.45 9.11
N GLY A 62 -13.52 0.71 10.27
CA GLY A 62 -14.95 0.99 10.37
C GLY A 62 -15.23 2.47 10.63
N GLY A 63 -16.04 3.11 9.77
CA GLY A 63 -16.66 4.42 10.04
C GLY A 63 -15.74 5.63 10.21
N THR A 64 -14.43 5.48 10.00
CA THR A 64 -13.42 6.54 10.17
C THR A 64 -12.86 6.95 8.82
N ALA A 65 -12.68 8.25 8.57
CA ALA A 65 -12.10 8.75 7.32
C ALA A 65 -10.69 8.15 7.09
N ARG A 66 -10.45 7.65 5.87
CA ARG A 66 -9.22 6.97 5.44
C ARG A 66 -8.55 7.77 4.33
N PRO A 67 -7.88 8.89 4.64
CA PRO A 67 -7.27 9.77 3.64
C PRO A 67 -6.19 9.05 2.83
N GLY A 68 -5.47 8.08 3.40
CA GLY A 68 -4.52 7.27 2.65
C GLY A 68 -5.20 6.42 1.58
N PHE A 69 -6.31 5.76 1.97
CA PHE A 69 -7.11 4.99 1.03
C PHE A 69 -7.76 5.86 -0.06
N GLU A 70 -8.24 7.05 0.28
CA GLU A 70 -8.77 8.00 -0.70
C GLU A 70 -7.71 8.44 -1.72
N LYS A 71 -6.48 8.75 -1.26
CA LYS A 71 -5.33 9.04 -2.14
C LYS A 71 -5.01 7.86 -3.06
N LEU A 72 -5.03 6.64 -2.54
CA LEU A 72 -4.84 5.43 -3.33
C LEU A 72 -5.91 5.29 -4.42
N LEU A 73 -7.18 5.45 -4.07
CA LEU A 73 -8.29 5.37 -5.02
C LEU A 73 -8.18 6.44 -6.12
N ALA A 74 -7.87 7.68 -5.76
CA ALA A 74 -7.65 8.76 -6.72
C ALA A 74 -6.53 8.39 -7.72
N ALA A 75 -5.38 7.91 -7.24
CA ALA A 75 -4.28 7.51 -8.10
C ALA A 75 -4.63 6.34 -9.03
N ILE A 76 -5.47 5.40 -8.57
CA ILE A 76 -5.99 4.30 -9.40
C ILE A 76 -6.93 4.85 -10.48
N CYS A 77 -7.89 5.70 -10.12
CA CYS A 77 -8.84 6.29 -11.06
C CYS A 77 -8.15 7.17 -12.12
N GLU A 78 -7.05 7.83 -11.77
CA GLU A 78 -6.22 8.60 -12.70
C GLU A 78 -5.34 7.72 -13.60
N GLY A 79 -5.34 6.39 -13.42
CA GLY A 79 -4.56 5.46 -14.23
C GLY A 79 -3.05 5.52 -13.97
N ARG A 80 -2.62 6.10 -12.84
CA ARG A 80 -1.20 6.24 -12.47
C ARG A 80 -0.63 5.00 -11.79
N VAL A 81 -1.48 4.06 -11.35
CA VAL A 81 -1.07 2.90 -10.55
C VAL A 81 -0.99 1.64 -11.41
N GLY A 82 0.19 1.01 -11.42
CA GLY A 82 0.45 -0.26 -12.08
C GLY A 82 0.30 -1.47 -11.18
N ALA A 83 0.45 -1.27 -9.86
CA ALA A 83 0.15 -2.28 -8.85
C ALA A 83 -0.12 -1.65 -7.48
N VAL A 84 -0.95 -2.33 -6.69
CA VAL A 84 -1.13 -2.05 -5.26
C VAL A 84 -0.55 -3.21 -4.47
N VAL A 85 0.33 -2.90 -3.52
CA VAL A 85 1.01 -3.88 -2.67
C VAL A 85 0.57 -3.65 -1.22
N SER A 86 0.14 -4.72 -0.56
CA SER A 86 -0.27 -4.73 0.85
C SER A 86 0.08 -6.09 1.44
N ILE A 87 0.37 -6.14 2.75
CA ILE A 87 0.60 -7.41 3.46
C ILE A 87 -0.68 -8.25 3.48
N GLU A 88 -1.84 -7.61 3.58
CA GLU A 88 -3.13 -8.29 3.63
C GLU A 88 -4.12 -7.57 2.71
N ALA A 89 -4.69 -8.30 1.76
CA ALA A 89 -5.73 -7.78 0.86
C ALA A 89 -6.99 -7.34 1.63
N SER A 90 -7.25 -7.93 2.80
CA SER A 90 -8.34 -7.53 3.70
C SER A 90 -8.26 -6.05 4.15
N ARG A 91 -7.08 -5.42 4.05
CA ARG A 91 -6.89 -3.99 4.33
C ARG A 91 -7.52 -3.08 3.27
N LEU A 92 -7.84 -3.62 2.09
CA LEU A 92 -8.44 -2.88 0.97
C LEU A 92 -9.96 -3.04 0.89
N ALA A 93 -10.53 -4.12 1.43
CA ALA A 93 -11.92 -4.54 1.19
C ALA A 93 -12.88 -4.34 2.38
N ARG A 94 -12.49 -3.55 3.39
CA ARG A 94 -13.29 -3.30 4.60
C ARG A 94 -13.74 -1.85 4.68
#